data_AF-A0A6H9SKM0-F1
#
_entry.id   AF-A0A6H9SKM0-F1
#
_cell.length_a   1.000
_cell.length_b   1.000
_cell.length_c   1.000
_cell.angle_alpha   90.00
_cell.angle_beta   90.00
_cell.angle_gamma   90.00
#
_symmetry.space_group_name_H-M   'P 1'
#
loop_
_entity.id
_entity.type
_entity.pdbx_description
1 polymer ?
#
loop_
_entity_poly.entity_id
_entity_poly.type
_entity_poly.pdbx_seq_one_letter_code
_entity_poly.pdbx_strand_id
1 'polypeptide(L)'
;MGHASSQAVGAEHSAAKPLSMLVAAVGVVYGDIGTSPLYTLKEVFSGAYGVPVNHDGVLGILSLIFWSLIWVVSIKYMMFVLRADNQGEGGIMALTALARRAAAGRARLRKLLVICGLIGAALFYGDSMITPAISVLSAIE
;
A
#
# COMPACT_ATOMS: atom_id res chain seq x y z
N MET A 1 -17.90 -51.15 3.59
CA MET A 1 -16.60 -50.46 3.76
C MET A 1 -16.09 -50.03 2.39
N GLY A 2 -15.82 -48.73 2.21
CA GLY A 2 -15.14 -48.10 1.07
C GLY A 2 -15.98 -48.05 -0.22
N HIS A 3 -16.18 -46.93 -0.91
CA HIS A 3 -15.34 -45.76 -1.03
C HIS A 3 -16.17 -44.48 -1.07
N ALA A 4 -15.76 -43.50 -0.25
CA ALA A 4 -16.20 -42.12 -0.34
C ALA A 4 -15.55 -41.47 -1.57
N SER A 5 -16.39 -40.91 -2.43
CA SER A 5 -16.04 -40.05 -3.55
C SER A 5 -15.41 -38.76 -3.02
N SER A 6 -14.08 -38.69 -3.07
CA SER A 6 -13.35 -37.42 -2.89
C SER A 6 -13.35 -36.69 -4.24
N GLN A 7 -14.31 -35.80 -4.43
CA GLN A 7 -14.26 -34.78 -5.48
C GLN A 7 -13.14 -33.81 -5.11
N ALA A 8 -12.01 -33.91 -5.81
CA ALA A 8 -11.01 -32.87 -5.82
C ALA A 8 -11.61 -31.66 -6.56
N VAL A 9 -11.83 -30.57 -5.82
CA VAL A 9 -12.16 -29.25 -6.36
C VAL A 9 -10.99 -28.81 -7.24
N GLY A 10 -11.12 -29.03 -8.54
CA GLY A 10 -10.25 -28.45 -9.55
C GLY A 10 -10.46 -26.95 -9.52
N ALA A 11 -9.54 -26.22 -8.89
CA ALA A 11 -9.43 -24.78 -9.08
C ALA A 11 -9.08 -24.54 -10.55
N GLU A 12 -10.07 -24.19 -11.36
CA GLU A 12 -9.88 -23.68 -12.71
C GLU A 12 -8.98 -22.44 -12.62
N HIS A 13 -7.69 -22.61 -12.94
CA HIS A 13 -6.85 -21.50 -13.37
C HIS A 13 -7.37 -21.04 -14.73
N SER A 14 -8.46 -20.29 -14.71
CA SER A 14 -8.94 -19.57 -15.89
C SER A 14 -7.80 -18.64 -16.28
N ALA A 15 -7.23 -18.87 -17.46
CA ALA A 15 -6.15 -18.08 -18.04
C ALA A 15 -6.67 -16.67 -18.33
N ALA A 16 -6.85 -15.86 -17.29
CA ALA A 16 -7.14 -14.45 -17.42
C ALA A 16 -6.01 -13.86 -18.27
N LYS A 17 -6.37 -13.23 -19.39
CA LYS A 17 -5.41 -12.65 -20.32
C LYS A 17 -4.49 -11.72 -19.52
N PRO A 18 -3.16 -11.70 -19.75
CA PRO A 18 -2.22 -10.92 -18.96
C PRO A 18 -2.60 -9.44 -18.82
N LEU A 19 -3.33 -8.90 -19.80
CA LEU A 19 -3.87 -7.54 -19.78
C LEU A 19 -4.93 -7.32 -18.69
N SER A 20 -5.83 -8.27 -18.42
CA SER A 20 -6.86 -8.09 -17.39
C SER A 20 -6.28 -8.09 -15.98
N MET A 21 -5.26 -8.91 -15.74
CA MET A 21 -4.52 -8.88 -14.47
C MET A 21 -3.77 -7.56 -14.28
N LEU A 22 -3.17 -7.03 -15.34
CA LEU A 22 -2.46 -5.75 -15.27
C LEU A 22 -3.42 -4.60 -14.97
N VAL A 23 -4.57 -4.54 -15.64
CA VAL A 23 -5.60 -3.53 -15.37
C VAL A 23 -6.13 -3.65 -13.94
N ALA A 24 -6.38 -4.86 -13.45
CA ALA A 24 -6.82 -5.08 -12.07
C ALA A 24 -5.76 -4.62 -11.06
N ALA A 25 -4.48 -5.00 -11.24
CA ALA A 25 -3.40 -4.61 -10.35
C ALA A 25 -3.19 -3.09 -10.32
N VAL A 26 -3.19 -2.45 -11.51
CA VAL A 26 -3.11 -0.98 -11.63
C VAL A 26 -4.31 -0.33 -10.95
N GLY A 27 -5.52 -0.84 -11.17
CA GLY A 27 -6.74 -0.33 -10.54
C GLY A 27 -6.69 -0.39 -9.01
N VAL A 28 -6.18 -1.49 -8.44
CA VAL A 28 -6.01 -1.62 -6.98
C VAL A 28 -4.98 -0.62 -6.45
N VAL A 29 -3.82 -0.49 -7.10
CA VAL A 29 -2.75 0.42 -6.64
C VAL A 29 -3.17 1.87 -6.72
N TYR A 30 -3.77 2.31 -7.83
CA TYR A 30 -4.24 3.70 -7.97
C TYR A 30 -5.47 3.97 -7.12
N GLY A 31 -6.31 2.96 -6.86
CA GLY A 31 -7.42 3.05 -5.92
C GLY A 31 -6.92 3.35 -4.50
N ASP A 32 -5.95 2.57 -4.01
CA ASP A 32 -5.38 2.73 -2.67
C ASP A 32 -4.74 4.12 -2.48
N ILE A 33 -3.94 4.59 -3.45
CA ILE A 33 -3.33 5.93 -3.46
C ILE A 33 -4.39 7.04 -3.35
N GLY A 34 -5.57 6.85 -3.94
CA GLY A 34 -6.64 7.85 -3.98
C GLY A 34 -7.49 7.94 -2.71
N THR A 35 -7.52 6.89 -1.88
CA THR A 35 -8.37 6.89 -0.67
C THR A 35 -7.88 7.84 0.41
N SER A 36 -6.56 7.95 0.62
CA SER A 36 -6.00 8.80 1.68
C SER A 36 -6.30 10.30 1.49
N PRO A 37 -6.18 10.89 0.29
CA PRO A 37 -6.65 12.24 0.02
C PRO A 37 -8.15 12.45 0.30
N LEU A 38 -8.99 11.45 0.00
CA LEU A 38 -10.43 11.54 0.23
C LEU A 38 -10.76 11.57 1.73
N TYR A 39 -10.08 10.76 2.55
CA TYR A 39 -10.22 10.84 4.01
C TYR A 39 -9.72 12.16 4.56
N THR A 40 -8.60 12.65 4.04
CA THR A 40 -8.03 13.94 4.46
C THR A 40 -8.99 15.08 4.15
N LEU A 41 -9.62 15.07 2.97
CA LEU A 41 -10.64 16.06 2.62
C LEU A 41 -11.86 15.98 3.55
N LYS A 42 -12.36 14.77 3.83
CA LYS A 42 -13.45 14.58 4.80
C LYS A 42 -13.06 15.20 6.13
N GLU A 43 -11.94 14.79 6.72
CA GLU A 43 -11.51 15.20 8.06
C GLU A 43 -11.22 16.71 8.17
N VAL A 44 -10.55 17.30 7.19
CA VAL A 44 -10.17 18.73 7.26
C VAL A 44 -11.39 19.66 7.26
N PHE A 45 -12.49 19.23 6.63
CA PHE A 45 -13.75 19.98 6.60
C PHE A 45 -14.79 19.50 7.61
N SER A 46 -14.61 18.34 8.23
CA SER A 46 -15.52 17.81 9.25
C SER A 46 -14.83 17.77 10.62
N GLY A 47 -15.03 18.83 11.41
CA GLY A 47 -14.51 18.92 12.77
C GLY A 47 -14.79 20.27 13.42
N ALA A 48 -14.74 20.34 14.75
CA ALA A 48 -14.94 21.58 15.53
C ALA A 48 -13.88 22.67 15.24
N TYR A 49 -12.75 22.28 14.64
CA TYR A 49 -11.63 23.15 14.24
C TYR A 49 -11.37 23.11 12.72
N GLY A 50 -12.36 22.67 11.93
CA GLY A 50 -12.21 22.51 10.48
C GLY A 50 -11.89 23.83 9.78
N VAL A 51 -11.13 23.75 8.68
CA VAL A 51 -10.86 24.93 7.84
C VAL A 51 -12.20 25.40 7.27
N PRO A 52 -12.52 26.71 7.32
CA PRO A 52 -13.76 27.21 6.74
C PRO A 52 -13.83 26.84 5.25
N VAL A 53 -15.01 26.39 4.81
CA VAL A 53 -15.28 26.04 3.40
C VAL A 53 -15.41 27.32 2.58
N ASN A 54 -14.30 28.04 2.43
CA ASN A 54 -14.15 29.21 1.57
C ASN A 54 -13.19 28.90 0.43
N HIS A 55 -13.19 29.77 -0.59
CA HIS A 55 -12.40 29.58 -1.80
C HIS A 55 -10.91 29.34 -1.51
N ASP A 56 -10.33 30.13 -0.60
CA ASP A 56 -8.91 30.05 -0.26
C ASP A 56 -8.56 28.78 0.53
N GLY A 57 -9.44 28.35 1.44
CA GLY A 57 -9.28 27.11 2.21
C GLY A 57 -9.30 25.89 1.31
N VAL A 58 -10.28 25.81 0.40
CA VAL A 58 -10.39 24.71 -0.57
C VAL A 58 -9.16 24.65 -1.47
N LEU A 59 -8.74 25.77 -2.05
CA LEU A 59 -7.53 25.81 -2.89
C LEU A 59 -6.26 25.50 -2.10
N GLY A 60 -6.15 25.96 -0.86
CA GLY A 60 -5.03 25.66 0.03
C GLY A 60 -4.89 24.15 0.28
N ILE A 61 -5.98 23.49 0.64
CA ILE A 61 -5.99 22.04 0.93
C ILE A 61 -5.71 21.24 -0.34
N LEU A 62 -6.35 21.60 -1.47
CA LEU A 62 -6.09 20.93 -2.75
C LEU A 62 -4.63 21.08 -3.19
N SER A 63 -4.03 22.26 -2.96
CA SER A 63 -2.61 22.49 -3.23
C SER A 63 -1.71 21.61 -2.35
N LEU A 64 -2.01 21.48 -1.06
CA LEU A 64 -1.26 20.60 -0.15
C LEU A 64 -1.36 19.13 -0.55
N ILE A 65 -2.55 18.66 -0.91
CA ILE A 65 -2.77 17.30 -1.42
C ILE A 65 -1.97 17.10 -2.70
N PHE A 66 -2.07 18.03 -3.65
CA PHE A 66 -1.36 17.97 -4.92
C PHE A 66 0.17 17.88 -4.70
N TRP A 67 0.75 18.79 -3.93
CA TRP A 67 2.18 18.78 -3.66
C TRP A 67 2.62 17.55 -2.86
N SER A 68 1.79 17.05 -1.94
CA SER A 68 2.04 15.80 -1.23
C SER A 68 2.11 14.60 -2.18
N LEU A 69 1.18 14.48 -3.14
CA LEU A 69 1.22 13.41 -4.15
C LEU A 69 2.45 13.51 -5.05
N ILE A 70 2.86 14.73 -5.44
CA ILE A 70 4.06 14.93 -6.25
C ILE A 70 5.32 14.54 -5.46
N TRP A 71 5.52 15.05 -4.26
CA TRP A 71 6.74 14.79 -3.49
C TRP A 71 6.79 13.38 -2.93
N VAL A 72 5.70 12.92 -2.31
CA VAL A 72 5.66 11.65 -1.60
C VAL A 72 5.39 10.51 -2.55
N VAL A 73 4.33 10.54 -3.37
CA VAL A 73 3.96 9.38 -4.20
C VAL A 73 4.80 9.32 -5.48
N SER A 74 5.11 10.46 -6.10
CA SER A 74 5.86 10.45 -7.38
C SER A 74 7.37 10.45 -7.14
N ILE A 75 7.90 11.52 -6.57
CA ILE A 75 9.35 11.75 -6.47
C ILE A 75 10.01 10.76 -5.52
N LYS A 76 9.55 10.66 -4.26
CA LYS A 76 10.15 9.76 -3.26
C LYS A 76 10.11 8.30 -3.72
N TYR A 77 8.97 7.82 -4.24
CA TYR A 77 8.89 6.41 -4.65
C TYR A 77 9.71 6.14 -5.91
N MET A 78 9.69 7.01 -6.92
CA MET A 78 10.52 6.80 -8.12
C MET A 78 12.01 6.82 -7.79
N MET A 79 12.47 7.75 -6.96
CA MET A 79 13.90 7.88 -6.69
C MET A 79 14.44 6.83 -5.72
N PHE A 80 13.66 6.39 -4.73
CA PHE A 80 14.15 5.48 -3.69
C PHE A 80 13.51 4.11 -3.78
N VAL A 81 12.18 4.04 -3.76
CA VAL A 81 11.46 2.77 -3.60
C VAL A 81 11.57 1.91 -4.86
N LEU A 82 11.38 2.48 -6.05
CA LEU A 82 11.48 1.76 -7.32
C LEU A 82 12.94 1.42 -7.70
N ARG A 83 13.93 2.17 -7.19
CA ARG A 83 15.35 1.86 -7.40
C ARG A 83 15.88 0.78 -6.46
N ALA A 84 15.22 0.59 -5.32
CA ALA A 84 15.59 -0.41 -4.35
C ALA A 84 14.88 -1.73 -4.71
N ASP A 85 15.34 -2.36 -5.78
CA ASP A 85 14.91 -3.70 -6.18
C ASP A 85 15.92 -4.77 -5.73
N ASN A 86 15.46 -6.02 -5.61
CA ASN A 86 16.30 -7.18 -5.42
C ASN A 86 16.07 -8.16 -6.58
N GLN A 87 16.83 -7.99 -7.67
CA GLN A 87 16.71 -8.79 -8.90
C GLN A 87 15.33 -8.65 -9.56
N GLY A 88 14.80 -7.43 -9.59
CA GLY A 88 13.47 -7.15 -10.17
C GLY A 88 12.29 -7.44 -9.24
N GLU A 89 12.53 -7.96 -8.03
CA GLU A 89 11.51 -8.04 -6.98
C GLU A 89 11.53 -6.77 -6.11
N GLY A 90 10.35 -6.17 -5.91
CA GLY A 90 10.15 -5.00 -5.06
C GLY A 90 9.44 -5.32 -3.75
N GLY A 91 9.22 -4.29 -2.93
CA GLY A 91 8.43 -4.40 -1.70
C GLY A 91 9.24 -4.83 -0.48
N ILE A 92 8.57 -4.90 0.67
CA ILE A 92 9.23 -4.98 1.97
C ILE A 92 10.02 -6.27 2.19
N MET A 93 9.57 -7.39 1.61
CA MET A 93 10.27 -8.68 1.69
C MET A 93 11.56 -8.67 0.86
N ALA A 94 11.51 -8.11 -0.35
CA ALA A 94 12.67 -7.95 -1.22
C ALA A 94 13.70 -6.99 -0.62
N LEU A 95 13.25 -5.85 -0.06
CA LEU A 95 14.10 -4.88 0.62
C LEU A 95 14.75 -5.44 1.88
N THR A 96 14.01 -6.23 2.67
CA THR A 96 14.57 -6.89 3.87
C THR A 96 15.61 -7.94 3.48
N ALA A 97 15.42 -8.66 2.37
CA ALA A 97 16.40 -9.59 1.83
C ALA A 97 17.68 -8.87 1.34
N LEU A 98 17.52 -7.76 0.60
CA LEU A 98 18.62 -6.93 0.13
C LEU A 98 19.42 -6.31 1.30
N ALA A 99 18.72 -5.74 2.28
CA ALA A 99 19.33 -5.15 3.46
C ALA A 99 20.09 -6.19 4.31
N ARG A 100 19.54 -7.40 4.44
CA ARG A 100 20.23 -8.52 5.11
C ARG A 100 21.52 -8.92 4.40
N ARG A 101 21.54 -8.89 3.06
CA ARG A 101 22.73 -9.17 2.25
C ARG A 101 23.79 -8.07 2.38
N ALA A 102 23.38 -6.79 2.37
CA ALA A 102 24.26 -5.65 2.57
C ALA A 102 24.91 -5.62 3.97
N ALA A 103 24.24 -6.18 4.98
CA ALA A 103 24.74 -6.25 6.37
C ALA A 103 25.49 -7.55 6.72
N ALA A 104 25.91 -8.34 5.73
CA ALA A 104 26.54 -9.65 5.95
C ALA A 104 27.76 -9.64 6.89
N GLY A 105 28.50 -8.52 6.95
CA GLY A 105 29.66 -8.36 7.83
C GLY A 105 29.38 -7.87 9.27
N ARG A 106 28.12 -7.54 9.62
CA ARG A 106 27.77 -6.94 10.93
C ARG A 106 26.55 -7.63 11.54
N ALA A 107 26.80 -8.64 12.40
CA ALA A 107 25.74 -9.46 13.01
C ALA A 107 24.67 -8.66 13.75
N ARG A 108 25.04 -7.57 14.44
CA ARG A 108 24.10 -6.68 15.15
C ARG A 108 23.20 -5.90 14.20
N LEU A 109 23.78 -5.35 13.13
CA LEU A 109 23.05 -4.62 12.09
C LEU A 109 22.09 -5.55 11.34
N ARG A 110 22.52 -6.78 11.05
CA ARG A 110 21.67 -7.81 10.43
C ARG A 110 20.44 -8.12 11.27
N LYS A 111 20.59 -8.29 12.59
CA LYS A 111 19.45 -8.52 13.50
C LYS A 111 18.50 -7.32 13.51
N LEU A 112 19.03 -6.10 13.60
CA LEU A 112 18.21 -4.88 13.58
C LEU A 112 17.41 -4.76 12.28
N LEU A 113 18.04 -4.98 11.12
CA LEU A 113 17.38 -4.90 9.82
C LEU A 113 16.27 -5.95 9.66
N VAL A 114 16.46 -7.16 10.18
CA VAL A 114 15.41 -8.19 10.17
C VAL A 114 14.24 -7.79 11.06
N ILE A 115 14.49 -7.25 12.25
CA ILE A 115 13.44 -6.76 13.14
C ILE A 115 12.68 -5.59 12.49
N CYS A 116 13.40 -4.61 11.92
CA CYS A 116 12.78 -3.51 11.18
C CYS A 116 11.94 -4.01 10.00
N GLY A 117 12.43 -4.99 9.25
CA GLY A 117 11.71 -5.62 8.15
C GLY A 117 10.43 -6.33 8.60
N LEU A 118 10.48 -7.05 9.73
CA LEU A 118 9.31 -7.70 10.33
C LEU A 118 8.27 -6.69 10.80
N ILE A 119 8.70 -5.62 11.47
CA ILE A 119 7.81 -4.54 11.91
C ILE A 119 7.14 -3.90 10.70
N GLY A 120 7.90 -3.55 9.66
CA GLY A 120 7.32 -2.94 8.49
C GLY A 120 6.40 -3.89 7.72
N ALA A 121 6.69 -5.20 7.68
CA ALA A 121 5.78 -6.19 7.10
C ALA A 121 4.46 -6.28 7.89
N ALA A 122 4.51 -6.20 9.23
CA ALA A 122 3.33 -6.15 10.07
C ALA A 122 2.52 -4.85 9.85
N LEU A 123 3.18 -3.70 9.72
CA LEU A 123 2.53 -2.43 9.41
C LEU A 123 1.86 -2.45 8.04
N PHE A 124 2.54 -3.00 7.02
CA PHE A 124 1.97 -3.17 5.68
C PHE A 124 0.74 -4.08 5.69
N TYR A 125 0.79 -5.17 6.46
CA TYR A 125 -0.37 -6.04 6.65
C TYR A 125 -1.52 -5.31 7.35
N GLY A 126 -1.22 -4.54 8.40
CA GLY A 126 -2.20 -3.70 9.09
C GLY A 126 -2.86 -2.69 8.15
N ASP A 127 -2.07 -1.98 7.36
CA ASP A 127 -2.55 -1.00 6.37
C ASP A 127 -3.50 -1.64 5.35
N SER A 128 -3.13 -2.83 4.84
CA SER A 128 -3.97 -3.60 3.91
C SER A 128 -5.32 -4.03 4.48
N MET A 129 -5.43 -4.16 5.80
CA MET A 129 -6.69 -4.48 6.50
C MET A 129 -7.48 -3.24 6.89
N ILE A 130 -6.80 -2.15 7.27
CA ILE A 130 -7.43 -0.92 7.77
C ILE A 130 -8.12 -0.16 6.64
N THR A 131 -7.47 0.01 5.48
CA THR A 131 -8.03 0.82 4.38
C THR A 131 -9.40 0.32 3.91
N PRO A 132 -9.63 -0.98 3.65
CA PRO A 132 -10.96 -1.48 3.31
C PRO A 132 -11.98 -1.28 4.44
N ALA A 133 -11.57 -1.49 5.69
CA ALA A 133 -12.46 -1.34 6.85
C ALA A 133 -12.93 0.11 7.03
N ILE A 134 -12.02 1.08 6.95
CA ILE A 134 -12.34 2.50 7.03
C ILE A 134 -13.14 2.95 5.81
N SER A 135 -12.84 2.43 4.61
CA SER A 135 -13.62 2.75 3.41
C SER A 135 -15.07 2.28 3.50
N VAL A 136 -15.32 1.10 4.07
CA VAL A 136 -16.69 0.59 4.27
C VAL A 136 -17.40 1.39 5.36
N LEU A 137 -16.74 1.66 6.49
CA LEU A 137 -17.34 2.45 7.57
C LEU A 137 -17.71 3.86 7.10
N SER A 138 -16.80 4.55 6.41
CA SER A 138 -17.07 5.88 5.84
C SER A 138 -18.06 5.89 4.68
N ALA A 139 -18.46 4.74 4.13
CA ALA A 139 -19.51 4.67 3.12
C ALA A 139 -20.90 4.49 3.76
N ILE A 140 -20.96 4.00 5.01
CA ILE A 140 -22.19 3.79 5.77
C ILE A 140 -22.52 5.02 6.63
N GLU A 141 -21.50 5.70 7.14
CA GLU A 141 -21.59 6.95 7.92
C GLU A 141 -21.56 8.21 7.03
#